data_AF-A0A4R8RXQ2-F1
#
_entry.id   AF-A0A4R8RXQ2-F1
#
_cell.length_a   1.000
_cell.length_b   1.000
_cell.length_c   1.000
_cell.angle_alpha   90.00
_cell.angle_beta   90.00
_cell.angle_gamma   90.00
#
_symmetry.space_group_name_H-M   'P 1'
#
loop_
_entity.id
_entity.type
_entity.pdbx_description
1 polymer ?
#
loop_
_entity_poly.entity_id
_entity_poly.type
_entity_poly.pdbx_seq_one_letter_code
_entity_poly.pdbx_strand_id
1 'polypeptide(L)'
;METDQIDQLLERYLTLLDEYTQLRELLSKTQAGMYQNIARANFSAERGVRYGPDYYDERMQALRSLKISANDKGVPRYELVKPAKAVTQPVSHEDAGDEGAPDDAGEISSPEKPTADEKANRAKKSNDPLRWFGILAPLPLRQAQTLSVQAIQDVIPRLVSVDAEMMHLEIEVRRARKKRAKVQASMKRLDAEQAQEAEPGSPAPRAEVKST
;
A
#
# COMPACT_ATOMS: atom_id res chain seq x y z
N MET A 1 -16.36 30.91 -6.05
CA MET A 1 -15.28 30.25 -6.82
C MET A 1 -14.19 29.67 -5.92
N GLU A 2 -13.34 30.46 -5.24
CA GLU A 2 -12.27 29.90 -4.36
C GLU A 2 -12.78 29.30 -3.04
N THR A 3 -13.93 29.76 -2.54
CA THR A 3 -14.66 29.14 -1.42
C THR A 3 -15.10 27.72 -1.78
N ASP A 4 -15.72 27.59 -2.95
CA ASP A 4 -16.32 26.35 -3.43
C ASP A 4 -15.24 25.28 -3.65
N GLN A 5 -14.03 25.69 -4.06
CA GLN A 5 -12.88 24.79 -4.16
C GLN A 5 -12.43 24.25 -2.78
N ILE A 6 -12.38 25.11 -1.76
CA ILE A 6 -12.00 24.67 -0.40
C ILE A 6 -13.06 23.72 0.16
N ASP A 7 -14.33 24.04 -0.05
CA ASP A 7 -15.45 23.23 0.44
C ASP A 7 -15.46 21.85 -0.23
N GLN A 8 -15.22 21.76 -1.54
CA GLN A 8 -15.06 20.49 -2.27
C GLN A 8 -13.89 19.65 -1.74
N LEU A 9 -12.75 20.26 -1.43
CA LEU A 9 -11.60 19.55 -0.86
C LEU A 9 -11.90 19.01 0.54
N LEU A 10 -12.63 19.78 1.36
CA LEU A 10 -13.04 19.37 2.69
C LEU A 10 -14.09 18.26 2.65
N GLU A 11 -15.06 18.35 1.74
CA GLU A 11 -16.05 17.28 1.50
C GLU A 11 -15.33 15.97 1.16
N ARG A 12 -14.41 16.01 0.18
CA ARG A 12 -13.62 14.83 -0.18
C ARG A 12 -12.80 14.30 1.00
N TYR A 13 -12.17 15.17 1.78
CA TYR A 13 -11.43 14.76 2.96
C TYR A 13 -12.32 14.04 3.98
N LEU A 14 -13.54 14.53 4.25
CA LEU A 14 -14.47 13.89 5.16
C LEU A 14 -14.92 12.51 4.67
N THR A 15 -15.15 12.35 3.36
CA THR A 15 -15.46 11.02 2.79
C THR A 15 -14.31 10.03 2.97
N LEU A 16 -13.06 10.47 2.79
CA LEU A 16 -11.89 9.63 3.01
C LEU A 16 -11.66 9.33 4.49
N LEU A 17 -11.98 10.26 5.39
CA LEU A 17 -11.88 10.07 6.82
C LEU A 17 -12.88 8.99 7.33
N ASP A 18 -14.11 9.00 6.81
CA ASP A 18 -15.09 7.95 7.09
C ASP A 18 -14.57 6.58 6.60
N GLU A 19 -14.11 6.52 5.34
CA GLU A 19 -13.53 5.30 4.77
C GLU A 19 -12.32 4.80 5.60
N TYR A 20 -11.41 5.68 5.98
CA TYR A 20 -10.26 5.37 6.83
C TYR A 20 -10.70 4.78 8.18
N THR A 21 -11.72 5.38 8.80
CA THR A 21 -12.24 4.93 10.10
C THR A 21 -12.84 3.54 10.00
N GLN A 22 -13.65 3.29 8.96
CA GLN A 22 -14.23 1.97 8.68
C GLN A 22 -13.15 0.91 8.40
N LEU A 23 -12.12 1.25 7.61
CA LEU A 23 -11.01 0.36 7.33
C LEU A 23 -10.18 0.04 8.59
N ARG A 24 -10.01 1.01 9.49
CA ARG A 24 -9.31 0.80 10.75
C ARG A 24 -10.09 -0.11 11.70
N GLU A 25 -11.40 0.04 11.77
CA GLU A 25 -12.27 -0.87 12.52
C GLU A 25 -12.22 -2.29 11.94
N LEU A 26 -12.32 -2.40 10.61
CA LEU A 26 -12.22 -3.68 9.91
C LEU A 26 -10.86 -4.34 10.15
N LEU A 27 -9.75 -3.60 10.07
CA LEU A 27 -8.41 -4.11 10.36
C LEU A 27 -8.32 -4.65 11.79
N SER A 28 -8.83 -3.88 12.76
CA SER A 28 -8.82 -4.26 14.18
C SER A 28 -9.61 -5.55 14.42
N LYS A 29 -10.80 -5.66 13.81
CA LYS A 29 -11.63 -6.87 13.89
C LYS A 29 -10.96 -8.08 13.24
N THR A 30 -10.39 -7.91 12.05
CA THR A 30 -9.69 -8.98 11.32
C THR A 30 -8.45 -9.46 12.08
N GLN A 31 -7.64 -8.53 12.62
CA GLN A 31 -6.48 -8.86 13.44
C GLN A 31 -6.88 -9.56 14.74
N ALA A 32 -7.91 -9.09 15.44
CA ALA A 32 -8.41 -9.74 16.65
C ALA A 32 -8.84 -11.19 16.36
N GLY A 33 -9.62 -11.40 15.28
CA GLY A 33 -10.02 -12.75 14.86
C GLY A 33 -8.84 -13.63 14.46
N MET A 34 -7.85 -13.08 13.76
CA MET A 34 -6.63 -13.79 13.38
C MET A 34 -5.87 -14.27 14.63
N TYR A 35 -5.59 -13.39 15.59
CA TYR A 35 -4.87 -13.74 16.81
C TYR A 35 -5.64 -14.72 17.70
N GLN A 36 -6.97 -14.57 17.81
CA GLN A 36 -7.81 -15.53 18.52
C GLN A 36 -7.73 -16.92 17.91
N ASN A 37 -7.75 -17.01 16.58
CA ASN A 37 -7.65 -18.29 15.87
C ASN A 37 -6.25 -18.92 16.00
N ILE A 38 -5.19 -18.12 16.01
CA ILE A 38 -3.82 -18.59 16.32
C ILE A 38 -3.75 -19.12 17.75
N ALA A 39 -4.33 -18.39 18.72
CA ALA A 39 -4.36 -18.82 20.12
C ALA A 39 -5.14 -20.13 20.29
N ARG A 40 -6.29 -20.28 19.62
CA ARG A 40 -7.07 -21.52 19.60
C ARG A 40 -6.28 -22.68 18.99
N ALA A 41 -5.61 -22.46 17.87
CA ALA A 41 -4.77 -23.47 17.23
C ALA A 41 -3.67 -23.95 18.19
N ASN A 42 -2.96 -23.01 18.82
CA ASN A 42 -1.90 -23.31 19.79
C ASN A 42 -2.41 -24.00 21.06
N PHE A 43 -3.62 -23.67 21.51
CA PHE A 43 -4.24 -24.33 22.66
C PHE A 43 -4.62 -25.78 22.37
N SER A 44 -5.13 -26.05 21.16
CA SER A 44 -5.52 -27.39 20.72
C SER A 44 -4.36 -28.23 20.15
N ALA A 45 -3.15 -27.67 20.09
CA ALA A 45 -2.01 -28.35 19.50
C ALA A 45 -1.57 -29.54 20.36
N GLU A 46 -1.12 -30.61 19.72
CA GLU A 46 -0.56 -31.77 20.42
C GLU A 46 0.71 -31.38 21.20
N ARG A 47 1.02 -32.19 22.23
CA ARG A 47 1.98 -31.84 23.29
C ARG A 47 3.32 -31.34 22.74
N GLY A 48 3.59 -30.05 22.92
CA GLY A 48 4.86 -29.40 22.55
C GLY A 48 4.88 -28.68 21.20
N VAL A 49 3.81 -28.76 20.40
CA VAL A 49 3.72 -28.06 19.11
C VAL A 49 3.16 -26.66 19.30
N ARG A 50 3.89 -25.65 18.81
CA ARG A 50 3.42 -24.26 18.74
C ARG A 50 3.50 -23.79 17.30
N TYR A 51 2.37 -23.38 16.74
CA TYR A 51 2.33 -22.79 15.41
C TYR A 51 2.99 -21.41 15.47
N GLY A 52 4.23 -21.34 14.99
CA GLY A 52 5.07 -20.16 15.09
C GLY A 52 6.33 -20.26 14.23
N PRO A 53 7.24 -19.27 14.37
CA PRO A 53 8.44 -19.16 13.54
C PRO A 53 9.38 -20.36 13.60
N ASP A 54 9.35 -21.11 14.70
CA ASP A 54 10.18 -22.30 14.91
C ASP A 54 9.93 -23.42 13.88
N TYR A 55 8.80 -23.37 13.17
CA TYR A 55 8.44 -24.32 12.10
C TYR A 55 8.61 -23.73 10.69
N TYR A 56 9.15 -22.52 10.56
CA TYR A 56 9.38 -21.93 9.24
C TYR A 56 10.57 -22.63 8.57
N ASP A 57 10.37 -23.05 7.33
CA ASP A 57 11.45 -23.50 6.46
C ASP A 57 12.30 -22.28 6.06
N GLU A 58 13.63 -22.42 6.05
CA GLU A 58 14.58 -21.39 5.61
C GLU A 58 14.32 -20.93 4.15
N ARG A 59 13.56 -21.72 3.40
CA ARG A 59 13.12 -21.43 2.03
C ARG A 59 11.87 -20.54 1.94
N MET A 60 11.45 -19.92 3.04
CA MET A 60 10.27 -19.04 3.08
C MET A 60 10.38 -17.90 2.05
N GLN A 61 9.40 -17.80 1.16
CA GLN A 61 9.29 -16.73 0.17
C GLN A 61 8.00 -15.93 0.37
N ALA A 62 8.04 -14.64 0.03
CA ALA A 62 6.87 -13.79 0.05
C ALA A 62 5.84 -14.26 -1.00
N LEU A 63 4.69 -14.74 -0.53
CA LEU A 63 3.59 -15.17 -1.41
C LEU A 63 2.80 -14.00 -1.98
N ARG A 64 2.84 -12.86 -1.28
CA ARG A 64 2.10 -11.64 -1.61
C ARG A 64 3.08 -10.48 -1.58
N SER A 65 3.11 -9.74 -2.68
CA SER A 65 3.89 -8.52 -2.80
C SER A 65 2.96 -7.37 -3.16
N LEU A 66 3.27 -6.20 -2.63
CA LEU A 66 2.58 -4.96 -2.93
C LEU A 66 3.44 -4.15 -3.89
N LYS A 67 2.81 -3.53 -4.88
CA LYS A 67 3.41 -2.52 -5.74
C LYS A 67 2.95 -1.16 -5.27
N ILE A 68 3.91 -0.26 -5.14
CA ILE A 68 3.67 1.14 -4.87
C ILE A 68 3.68 1.86 -6.22
N SER A 69 2.56 2.43 -6.61
CA SER A 69 2.43 3.33 -7.75
C SER A 69 2.19 4.75 -7.24
N ALA A 70 2.42 5.75 -8.09
CA ALA A 70 2.01 7.13 -7.81
C ALA A 70 0.88 7.48 -8.78
N ASN A 71 -0.15 8.17 -8.29
CA ASN A 71 -1.19 8.72 -9.16
C ASN A 71 -0.69 9.99 -9.89
N ASP A 72 -1.53 10.57 -10.75
CA ASP A 72 -1.21 11.78 -11.53
C ASP A 72 -0.81 12.99 -10.65
N LYS A 73 -1.22 12.98 -9.37
CA LYS A 73 -0.92 14.01 -8.38
C LYS A 73 0.32 13.71 -7.53
N GLY A 74 1.04 12.62 -7.83
CA GLY A 74 2.22 12.17 -7.07
C GLY A 74 1.90 11.53 -5.72
N VAL A 75 0.65 11.18 -5.44
CA VAL A 75 0.23 10.50 -4.20
C VAL A 75 0.46 9.00 -4.36
N PRO A 76 1.14 8.34 -3.40
CA PRO A 76 1.37 6.91 -3.47
C PRO A 76 0.07 6.11 -3.30
N ARG A 77 -0.06 5.05 -4.09
CA ARG A 77 -1.15 4.09 -4.07
C ARG A 77 -0.55 2.69 -3.97
N TYR A 78 -1.15 1.87 -3.12
CA TYR A 78 -0.64 0.56 -2.77
C TYR A 78 -1.57 -0.50 -3.36
N GLU A 79 -1.05 -1.32 -4.27
CA GLU A 79 -1.83 -2.33 -4.96
C GLU A 79 -1.16 -3.69 -4.88
N LEU A 80 -1.96 -4.75 -4.78
CA LEU A 80 -1.45 -6.11 -4.75
C LEU A 80 -0.89 -6.50 -6.12
N VAL A 81 0.36 -6.95 -6.16
CA VAL A 81 0.93 -7.60 -7.33
C VAL A 81 0.27 -8.96 -7.45
N LYS A 82 -0.59 -9.13 -8.45
CA LYS A 82 -1.01 -10.47 -8.86
C LYS A 82 0.26 -11.22 -9.29
N PRO A 83 0.57 -12.40 -8.73
CA PRO A 83 1.76 -13.12 -9.13
C PRO A 83 1.60 -13.54 -10.60
N ALA A 84 2.26 -12.81 -11.50
CA ALA A 84 2.67 -13.39 -12.77
C ALA A 84 3.54 -14.60 -12.40
N LYS A 85 3.23 -15.78 -12.95
CA LYS A 85 3.98 -17.03 -12.73
C LYS A 85 5.47 -16.70 -12.61
N ALA A 86 6.04 -17.08 -11.45
CA ALA A 86 7.40 -16.79 -11.03
C ALA A 86 8.36 -16.65 -12.22
N VAL A 87 8.89 -15.45 -12.40
CA VAL A 87 9.97 -15.14 -13.34
C VAL A 87 11.18 -15.97 -12.92
N THR A 88 11.40 -17.07 -13.63
CA THR A 88 12.68 -17.79 -13.64
C THR A 88 13.69 -16.84 -14.29
N GLN A 89 14.64 -16.32 -13.52
CA GLN A 89 15.90 -15.86 -14.09
C GLN A 89 16.85 -17.07 -14.09
N PRO A 90 17.30 -17.56 -15.25
CA PRO A 90 18.43 -18.47 -15.30
C PRO A 90 19.69 -17.63 -15.15
N VAL A 91 20.38 -17.78 -14.02
CA VAL A 91 21.80 -17.40 -13.96
C VAL A 91 22.57 -18.41 -14.79
N SER A 92 23.04 -17.95 -15.94
CA SER A 92 24.05 -18.58 -16.77
C SER A 92 25.35 -18.73 -15.99
N HIS A 93 25.70 -19.96 -15.62
CA HIS A 93 27.10 -20.31 -15.39
C HIS A 93 27.64 -20.89 -16.70
N GLU A 94 28.49 -20.09 -17.34
CA GLU A 94 29.52 -20.59 -18.22
C GLU A 94 30.50 -21.41 -17.37
N ASP A 95 30.76 -22.64 -17.77
CA ASP A 95 32.09 -23.22 -17.60
C ASP A 95 32.41 -24.10 -18.81
N ALA A 96 33.61 -23.93 -19.31
CA ALA A 96 34.09 -24.45 -20.58
C ALA A 96 35.10 -25.58 -20.33
N GLY A 97 34.91 -26.68 -21.07
CA GLY A 97 35.98 -27.57 -21.54
C GLY A 97 36.56 -28.59 -20.56
N ASP A 98 36.42 -29.88 -20.87
CA ASP A 98 37.54 -30.65 -21.45
C ASP A 98 37.06 -32.01 -21.98
N GLU A 99 37.66 -32.42 -23.11
CA GLU A 99 37.32 -33.61 -23.89
C GLU A 99 38.08 -34.86 -23.40
N GLY A 100 37.47 -36.04 -23.52
CA GLY A 100 38.15 -37.33 -23.34
C GLY A 100 37.23 -38.54 -23.54
N ALA A 101 37.19 -39.04 -24.78
CA ALA A 101 36.50 -40.25 -25.25
C ALA A 101 37.35 -41.54 -25.02
N PRO A 102 36.97 -42.76 -25.49
CA PRO A 102 35.67 -43.47 -25.51
C PRO A 102 35.75 -44.96 -25.01
N ASP A 103 34.60 -45.64 -25.12
CA ASP A 103 34.35 -47.11 -25.27
C ASP A 103 34.63 -48.11 -24.14
N ASP A 104 33.57 -48.80 -23.68
CA ASP A 104 33.40 -50.25 -23.93
C ASP A 104 31.96 -50.73 -23.61
N ALA A 105 31.54 -51.77 -24.32
CA ALA A 105 30.17 -52.27 -24.47
C ALA A 105 29.68 -53.16 -23.30
N GLY A 106 28.36 -53.17 -23.08
CA GLY A 106 27.72 -54.12 -22.15
C GLY A 106 26.20 -54.00 -22.13
N GLU A 107 25.54 -55.03 -22.63
CA GLU A 107 24.14 -55.13 -23.03
C GLU A 107 23.14 -55.36 -21.86
N ILE A 108 21.86 -55.07 -22.12
CA ILE A 108 20.62 -55.65 -21.54
C ILE A 108 19.80 -54.81 -20.52
N SER A 109 18.54 -54.59 -20.95
CA SER A 109 17.27 -54.40 -20.22
C SER A 109 16.83 -53.00 -19.76
N SER A 110 15.99 -52.37 -20.59
CA SER A 110 14.87 -51.55 -20.14
C SER A 110 13.74 -52.43 -19.59
N PRO A 111 12.95 -51.91 -18.63
CA PRO A 111 11.61 -51.48 -19.02
C PRO A 111 11.33 -50.01 -18.66
N GLU A 112 10.84 -49.32 -19.68
CA GLU A 112 9.92 -48.17 -19.65
C GLU A 112 10.25 -46.99 -18.73
N LYS A 113 10.92 -46.00 -19.33
CA LYS A 113 10.91 -44.61 -18.87
C LYS A 113 9.47 -44.09 -18.92
N PRO A 114 8.94 -43.44 -17.87
CA PRO A 114 7.69 -42.70 -18.00
C PRO A 114 7.93 -41.55 -18.99
N THR A 115 6.98 -41.38 -19.90
CA THR A 115 6.99 -40.36 -20.94
C THR A 115 7.05 -38.95 -20.34
N ALA A 116 7.64 -38.01 -21.09
CA ALA A 116 7.88 -36.63 -20.65
C ALA A 116 6.60 -35.87 -20.27
N ASP A 117 5.43 -36.37 -20.68
CA ASP A 117 4.13 -35.78 -20.40
C ASP A 117 3.57 -36.11 -19.01
N GLU A 118 4.05 -37.16 -18.33
CA GLU A 118 3.64 -37.46 -16.94
C GLU A 118 4.38 -36.62 -15.89
N LYS A 119 5.55 -36.06 -16.22
CA LYS A 119 6.29 -35.16 -15.32
C LYS A 119 5.73 -33.74 -15.27
N ALA A 120 4.99 -33.32 -16.31
CA ALA A 120 4.32 -32.02 -16.35
C ALA A 120 3.14 -31.91 -15.36
N ASN A 121 2.62 -33.06 -14.90
CA ASN A 121 1.54 -33.17 -13.92
C ASN A 121 1.99 -33.63 -12.53
N ARG A 122 3.30 -33.58 -12.20
CA ARG A 122 3.71 -33.51 -10.78
C ARG A 122 3.25 -32.16 -10.25
N ALA A 123 2.01 -32.17 -9.76
CA ALA A 123 1.29 -31.07 -9.13
C ALA A 123 2.23 -30.00 -8.63
N LYS A 124 2.15 -28.79 -9.21
CA LYS A 124 2.77 -27.58 -8.67
C LYS A 124 2.61 -27.64 -7.16
N LYS A 125 3.68 -27.94 -6.43
CA LYS A 125 3.63 -28.00 -4.98
C LYS A 125 3.16 -26.61 -4.57
N SER A 126 1.96 -26.51 -4.02
CA SER A 126 1.47 -25.25 -3.53
C SER A 126 2.47 -24.78 -2.49
N ASN A 127 3.08 -23.61 -2.68
CA ASN A 127 3.93 -22.95 -1.69
C ASN A 127 3.06 -22.42 -0.53
N ASP A 128 2.09 -23.23 -0.08
CA ASP A 128 1.19 -22.89 1.00
C ASP A 128 1.94 -23.07 2.32
N PRO A 129 2.14 -22.00 3.11
CA PRO A 129 2.92 -22.05 4.33
C PRO A 129 2.26 -22.90 5.40
N LEU A 130 0.96 -23.19 5.28
CA LEU A 130 0.29 -24.12 6.20
C LEU A 130 0.86 -25.54 6.13
N ARG A 131 1.45 -25.93 5.01
CA ARG A 131 2.06 -27.25 4.84
C ARG A 131 3.35 -27.41 5.65
N TRP A 132 3.96 -26.31 6.11
CA TRP A 132 5.11 -26.37 7.01
C TRP A 132 4.74 -26.96 8.38
N PHE A 133 3.46 -26.92 8.76
CA PHE A 133 2.94 -27.49 10.00
C PHE A 133 2.38 -28.91 9.83
N GLY A 134 2.73 -29.58 8.72
CA GLY A 134 2.30 -30.95 8.42
C GLY A 134 1.16 -31.02 7.40
N ILE A 135 0.71 -32.25 7.13
CA ILE A 135 -0.29 -32.55 6.08
C ILE A 135 -1.68 -32.04 6.46
N LEU A 136 -1.99 -31.95 7.76
CA LEU A 136 -3.30 -31.56 8.27
C LEU A 136 -3.20 -30.35 9.20
N ALA A 137 -3.23 -29.15 8.62
CA ALA A 137 -3.33 -27.92 9.40
C ALA A 137 -4.71 -27.80 10.08
N PRO A 138 -4.78 -27.50 11.40
CA PRO A 138 -6.04 -27.44 12.11
C PRO A 138 -6.91 -26.29 11.58
N LEU A 139 -8.24 -26.44 11.71
CA LEU A 139 -9.19 -25.46 11.19
C LEU A 139 -8.93 -24.02 11.70
N PRO A 140 -8.64 -23.78 12.99
CA PRO A 140 -8.34 -22.42 13.45
C PRO A 140 -7.10 -21.82 12.77
N LEU A 141 -6.07 -22.62 12.46
CA LEU A 141 -4.89 -22.10 11.78
C LEU A 141 -5.19 -21.71 10.32
N ARG A 142 -6.03 -22.50 9.63
CA ARG A 142 -6.56 -22.12 8.31
C ARG A 142 -7.36 -20.83 8.35
N GLN A 143 -8.23 -20.67 9.36
CA GLN A 143 -9.01 -19.44 9.55
C GLN A 143 -8.11 -18.23 9.83
N ALA A 144 -7.07 -18.40 10.65
CA ALA A 144 -6.08 -17.36 10.90
C ALA A 144 -5.35 -16.94 9.61
N GLN A 145 -4.96 -17.90 8.76
CA GLN A 145 -4.36 -17.60 7.47
C GLN A 145 -5.32 -16.80 6.58
N THR A 146 -6.59 -17.19 6.48
CA THR A 146 -7.59 -16.46 5.69
C THR A 146 -7.73 -15.01 6.15
N LEU A 147 -7.83 -14.78 7.47
CA LEU A 147 -7.94 -13.42 8.04
C LEU A 147 -6.66 -12.61 7.83
N SER A 148 -5.49 -13.24 7.96
CA SER A 148 -4.20 -12.60 7.67
C SER A 148 -4.10 -12.17 6.20
N VAL A 149 -4.53 -13.05 5.29
CA VAL A 149 -4.57 -12.77 3.85
C VAL A 149 -5.51 -11.60 3.56
N GLN A 150 -6.72 -11.59 4.13
CA GLN A 150 -7.66 -10.48 3.99
C GLN A 150 -7.06 -9.16 4.48
N ALA A 151 -6.41 -9.16 5.65
CA ALA A 151 -5.78 -7.96 6.20
C ALA A 151 -4.70 -7.40 5.26
N ILE A 152 -3.84 -8.25 4.72
CA ILE A 152 -2.69 -7.85 3.88
C ILE A 152 -3.11 -7.53 2.43
N GLN A 153 -4.10 -8.23 1.88
CA GLN A 153 -4.52 -8.05 0.49
C GLN A 153 -5.51 -6.89 0.32
N ASP A 154 -6.47 -6.77 1.24
CA ASP A 154 -7.63 -5.91 1.03
C ASP A 154 -7.56 -4.68 1.93
N VAL A 155 -7.30 -4.88 3.23
CA VAL A 155 -7.49 -3.81 4.22
C VAL A 155 -6.29 -2.87 4.27
N ILE A 156 -5.09 -3.39 4.51
CA ILE A 156 -3.88 -2.58 4.69
C ILE A 156 -3.54 -1.75 3.44
N PRO A 157 -3.54 -2.30 2.21
CA PRO A 157 -3.19 -1.51 1.03
C PRO A 157 -4.17 -0.35 0.79
N ARG A 158 -5.47 -0.59 1.01
CA ARG A 158 -6.49 0.46 0.90
C ARG A 158 -6.32 1.50 2.01
N LEU A 159 -6.13 1.07 3.25
CA LEU A 159 -5.96 1.95 4.41
C LEU A 159 -4.79 2.93 4.21
N VAL A 160 -3.62 2.43 3.83
CA VAL A 160 -2.43 3.27 3.62
C VAL A 160 -2.56 4.16 2.37
N SER A 161 -3.27 3.70 1.33
CA SER A 161 -3.59 4.55 0.17
C SER A 161 -4.52 5.71 0.55
N VAL A 162 -5.56 5.44 1.35
CA VAL A 162 -6.49 6.48 1.83
C VAL A 162 -5.77 7.49 2.73
N ASP A 163 -4.90 7.02 3.63
CA ASP A 163 -4.08 7.90 4.48
C ASP A 163 -3.19 8.84 3.64
N ALA A 164 -2.55 8.30 2.59
CA ALA A 164 -1.78 9.10 1.65
C ALA A 164 -2.63 10.13 0.88
N GLU A 165 -3.83 9.76 0.44
CA GLU A 165 -4.78 10.67 -0.19
C GLU A 165 -5.24 11.78 0.78
N MET A 166 -5.51 11.45 2.04
CA MET A 166 -5.88 12.41 3.08
C MET A 166 -4.76 13.43 3.33
N MET A 167 -3.52 12.97 3.52
CA MET A 167 -2.35 13.85 3.68
C MET A 167 -2.20 14.81 2.50
N HIS A 168 -2.44 14.34 1.27
CA HIS A 168 -2.39 15.19 0.10
C HIS A 168 -3.48 16.25 0.10
N LEU A 169 -4.72 15.89 0.44
CA LEU A 169 -5.82 16.85 0.52
C LEU A 169 -5.58 17.91 1.60
N GLU A 170 -4.99 17.55 2.74
CA GLU A 170 -4.60 18.54 3.76
C GLU A 170 -3.65 19.60 3.19
N ILE A 171 -2.69 19.16 2.37
CA ILE A 171 -1.75 20.06 1.70
C ILE A 171 -2.49 20.95 0.70
N GLU A 172 -3.38 20.39 -0.13
CA GLU A 172 -4.19 21.15 -1.09
C GLU A 172 -5.07 22.20 -0.38
N VAL A 173 -5.73 21.84 0.72
CA VAL A 173 -6.53 22.76 1.54
C VAL A 173 -5.68 23.89 2.13
N ARG A 174 -4.50 23.57 2.69
CA ARG A 174 -3.56 24.59 3.21
C ARG A 174 -3.12 25.55 2.10
N ARG A 175 -2.82 25.03 0.90
CA ARG A 175 -2.43 25.84 -0.26
C ARG A 175 -3.59 26.74 -0.73
N ALA A 176 -4.80 26.20 -0.84
CA ALA A 176 -5.98 26.96 -1.26
C ALA A 176 -6.31 28.09 -0.28
N ARG A 177 -6.27 27.81 1.03
CA ARG A 177 -6.46 28.82 2.08
C ARG A 177 -5.41 29.93 2.01
N LYS A 178 -4.14 29.57 1.81
CA LYS A 178 -3.04 30.53 1.66
C LYS A 178 -3.22 31.42 0.42
N LYS A 179 -3.63 30.84 -0.72
CA LYS A 179 -3.91 31.57 -1.95
C LYS A 179 -5.05 32.58 -1.75
N ARG A 180 -6.18 32.14 -1.18
CA ARG A 180 -7.32 33.00 -0.86
C ARG A 180 -6.93 34.16 0.05
N ALA A 181 -6.16 33.90 1.11
CA ALA A 181 -5.69 34.95 2.01
C ALA A 181 -4.82 35.99 1.30
N LYS A 182 -3.95 35.55 0.37
CA LYS A 182 -3.12 36.45 -0.45
C LYS A 182 -3.97 37.33 -1.37
N VAL A 183 -4.96 36.74 -2.06
CA VAL A 183 -5.88 37.48 -2.96
C VAL A 183 -6.68 38.51 -2.17
N GLN A 184 -7.22 38.14 -1.01
CA GLN A 184 -7.95 39.05 -0.14
C GLN A 184 -7.05 40.18 0.39
N ALA A 185 -5.80 39.88 0.73
CA ALA A 185 -4.84 40.90 1.18
C ALA A 185 -4.46 41.87 0.04
N SER A 186 -4.29 41.39 -1.20
CA SER A 186 -4.04 42.27 -2.34
C SER A 186 -5.25 43.14 -2.68
N MET A 187 -6.47 42.60 -2.65
CA MET A 187 -7.69 43.39 -2.86
C MET A 187 -7.80 44.51 -1.83
N LYS A 188 -7.63 44.20 -0.54
CA LYS A 188 -7.64 45.22 0.53
C LYS A 188 -6.57 46.29 0.37
N ARG A 189 -5.40 45.96 -0.18
CA ARG A 189 -4.33 46.94 -0.47
C ARG A 189 -4.74 47.87 -1.61
N LEU A 190 -5.28 47.31 -2.69
CA LEU A 190 -5.78 48.09 -3.83
C LEU A 190 -6.93 49.02 -3.40
N ASP A 191 -7.86 48.53 -2.59
CA ASP A 191 -8.97 49.34 -2.05
C ASP A 191 -8.45 50.48 -1.17
N ALA A 192 -7.40 50.25 -0.38
CA ALA A 192 -6.78 51.27 0.48
C ALA A 192 -6.00 52.32 -0.32
N GLU A 193 -5.31 51.92 -1.39
CA GLU A 193 -4.60 52.84 -2.31
C GLU A 193 -5.61 53.72 -3.08
N GLN A 194 -6.72 53.16 -3.56
CA GLN A 194 -7.79 53.94 -4.21
C GLN A 194 -8.49 54.91 -3.26
N ALA A 195 -8.66 54.54 -1.99
CA ALA A 195 -9.21 55.45 -0.98
C ALA A 195 -8.25 56.61 -0.62
N GLN A 196 -6.93 56.41 -0.75
CA GLN A 196 -5.93 57.46 -0.53
C GLN A 196 -5.80 58.39 -1.73
N GLU A 197 -5.90 57.90 -2.96
CA GLU A 197 -5.89 58.74 -4.18
C GLU A 197 -7.18 59.56 -4.36
N ALA A 198 -8.31 59.09 -3.83
CA ALA A 198 -9.58 59.82 -3.85
C ALA A 198 -9.62 61.02 -2.87
N GLU A 199 -8.63 61.15 -1.98
CA GLU A 199 -8.45 62.30 -1.09
C GLU A 199 -7.20 63.14 -1.48
N PRO A 200 -7.29 64.06 -2.46
CA PRO A 200 -6.34 65.15 -2.56
C PRO A 200 -7.03 66.50 -2.35
N GLY A 201 -6.86 67.06 -1.14
CA GLY A 201 -6.63 68.49 -0.90
C GLY A 201 -7.78 69.48 -1.14
N SER A 202 -8.38 69.96 -0.03
CA SER A 202 -8.80 71.37 0.06
C SER A 202 -8.19 71.99 1.32
N PRO A 203 -7.09 72.77 1.23
CA PRO A 203 -6.64 73.58 2.34
C PRO A 203 -7.53 74.83 2.40
N ALA A 204 -8.37 74.90 3.43
CA ALA A 204 -9.17 76.09 3.72
C ALA A 204 -8.29 77.34 3.82
N PRO A 205 -8.63 78.47 3.18
CA PRO A 205 -7.87 79.70 3.33
C PRO A 205 -8.01 80.20 4.77
N ARG A 206 -6.88 80.32 5.46
CA ARG A 206 -6.75 81.00 6.75
C ARG A 206 -7.17 82.46 6.57
N ALA A 207 -8.30 82.85 7.14
CA ALA A 207 -8.71 84.24 7.19
C ALA A 207 -7.71 85.03 8.04
N GLU A 208 -6.94 85.91 7.40
CA GLU A 208 -6.11 86.90 8.07
C GLU A 208 -7.01 87.91 8.79
N VAL A 209 -6.80 88.01 10.09
CA VAL A 209 -7.46 88.95 10.99
C VAL A 209 -6.88 90.34 10.72
N LYS A 210 -7.71 91.26 10.21
CA LYS A 210 -7.38 92.68 10.12
C LYS A 210 -7.20 93.27 11.52
N SER A 211 -6.06 93.91 11.76
CA SER A 211 -5.88 94.88 12.84
C SER A 211 -5.28 96.16 12.26
N THR A 212 -5.95 97.29 12.59
CA THR A 212 -5.65 98.72 12.38
C THR A 212 -5.56 99.26 10.96
#